data_AF-J9G497-F1
#
_entry.id   AF-J9G497-F1
#
_cell.length_a   1.000
_cell.length_b   1.000
_cell.length_c   1.000
_cell.angle_alpha   90.00
_cell.angle_beta   90.00
_cell.angle_gamma   90.00
#
_symmetry.space_group_name_H-M   'P 1'
#
loop_
_entity.id
_entity.type
_entity.pdbx_description
1 polymer ?
#
loop_
_entity_poly.entity_id
_entity_poly.type
_entity_poly.pdbx_seq_one_letter_code
_entity_poly.pdbx_strand_id
1 'polypeptide(L)'
;TFAYSAASKQMTCPASILQHLTLGIKDITSDRTAAANYKKWSLPLYVSPVLTDKKKKYYLYAKCSTTTETGEYLLSESAHKMQEEMHYFFLIGILNSEYEEERSFATMYGFTEILPGRITTDRVVTPDATSFFDLVANAFKLGDTLSFNVDGDKKLRLKGTLIQSNSGQESLIGCYRGKYEPNATYYEGDEVTFMDETGLLSSYRYIFKTPVKGVEPTNAAYWEVIARGSHGNDGKDGQNGAAGVDGKDGV
;
A
#
# COMPACT_ATOMS: atom_id res chain seq x y z
N THR A 1 6.08 13.69 14.25
CA THR A 1 4.70 13.16 14.11
C THR A 1 4.17 12.79 15.47
N PHE A 2 2.86 12.84 15.70
CA PHE A 2 2.26 12.30 16.92
C PHE A 2 2.50 10.80 16.98
N ALA A 3 3.07 10.29 18.07
CA ALA A 3 3.45 8.89 18.17
C ALA A 3 3.32 8.37 19.59
N TYR A 4 2.74 7.18 19.75
CA TYR A 4 2.80 6.41 20.98
C TYR A 4 3.89 5.33 20.83
N SER A 5 4.71 5.16 21.86
CA SER A 5 5.73 4.11 21.94
C SER A 5 5.27 3.04 22.92
N ALA A 6 5.04 1.82 22.45
CA ALA A 6 4.72 0.68 23.33
C ALA A 6 5.89 0.32 24.26
N ALA A 7 7.14 0.53 23.82
CA ALA A 7 8.33 0.22 24.60
C ALA A 7 8.51 1.13 25.82
N SER A 8 8.28 2.44 25.66
CA SER A 8 8.37 3.40 26.77
C SER A 8 7.02 3.70 27.44
N LYS A 9 5.91 3.24 26.83
CA LYS A 9 4.53 3.57 27.22
C LYS A 9 4.28 5.07 27.32
N GLN A 10 4.87 5.84 26.41
CA GLN A 10 4.77 7.30 26.37
C GLN A 10 4.28 7.79 25.01
N MET A 11 3.53 8.89 25.03
CA MET A 11 3.13 9.61 23.84
C MET A 11 4.05 10.81 23.61
N THR A 12 4.54 10.97 22.38
CA THR A 12 5.33 12.12 21.94
C THR A 12 4.50 12.94 20.96
N CYS A 13 4.40 14.24 21.23
CA CYS A 13 3.76 15.23 20.37
C CYS A 13 4.83 16.20 19.85
N PRO A 14 4.96 16.40 18.53
CA PRO A 14 5.99 17.27 17.97
C PRO A 14 5.73 18.73 18.33
N ALA A 15 6.78 19.55 18.38
CA ALA A 15 6.59 21.01 18.38
C ALA A 15 5.82 21.43 17.12
N SER A 16 4.83 22.31 17.27
CA SER A 16 3.97 22.73 16.16
C SER A 16 3.41 24.13 16.35
N ILE A 17 2.82 24.68 15.29
CA ILE A 17 2.02 25.90 15.35
C ILE A 17 0.59 25.51 15.05
N LEU A 18 -0.33 25.79 15.98
CA LEU A 18 -1.76 25.64 15.77
C LEU A 18 -2.33 26.95 15.27
N GLN A 19 -3.04 26.91 14.14
CA GLN A 19 -3.76 28.05 13.58
C GLN A 19 -5.24 27.71 13.49
N HIS A 20 -6.10 28.59 14.01
CA HIS A 20 -7.55 28.41 13.98
C HIS A 20 -8.20 29.44 13.05
N LEU A 21 -8.98 28.96 12.07
CA LEU A 21 -9.41 29.77 10.92
C LEU A 21 -10.73 30.53 11.11
N THR A 22 -11.51 30.24 12.15
CA THR A 22 -12.84 30.87 12.35
C THR A 22 -13.00 31.57 13.70
N LEU A 23 -12.36 31.05 14.74
CA LEU A 23 -12.40 31.62 16.09
C LEU A 23 -11.96 33.10 16.11
N GLY A 24 -12.85 33.98 16.56
CA GLY A 24 -12.63 35.42 16.63
C GLY A 24 -12.97 36.19 15.35
N ILE A 25 -13.35 35.51 14.26
CA ILE A 25 -13.77 36.14 13.01
C ILE A 25 -15.28 36.37 13.06
N LYS A 26 -15.67 37.62 12.82
CA LYS A 26 -17.08 38.03 12.85
C LYS A 26 -17.69 38.25 11.45
N ASP A 27 -16.85 38.56 10.47
CA ASP A 27 -17.27 38.91 9.12
C ASP A 27 -16.70 37.92 8.09
N ILE A 28 -17.55 37.49 7.14
CA ILE A 28 -17.11 36.71 5.98
C ILE A 28 -16.54 37.70 4.96
N THR A 29 -15.24 37.60 4.68
CA THR A 29 -14.54 38.48 3.72
C THR A 29 -13.80 37.66 2.67
N SER A 30 -13.75 38.16 1.44
CA SER A 30 -12.92 37.62 0.36
C SER A 30 -11.46 38.10 0.43
N ASP A 31 -11.15 39.02 1.35
CA ASP A 31 -9.81 39.54 1.57
C ASP A 31 -8.92 38.50 2.27
N ARG A 32 -7.92 38.02 1.54
CA ARG A 32 -6.97 37.01 2.01
C ARG A 32 -5.90 37.55 2.97
N THR A 33 -5.81 38.88 3.17
CA THR A 33 -4.93 39.47 4.20
C THR A 33 -5.44 39.25 5.62
N ALA A 34 -6.67 38.75 5.78
CA ALA A 34 -7.24 38.28 7.05
C ALA A 34 -6.44 37.12 7.70
N ALA A 35 -5.43 36.55 7.03
CA ALA A 35 -4.50 35.60 7.63
C ALA A 35 -3.69 36.15 8.82
N ALA A 36 -3.60 37.48 8.95
CA ALA A 36 -3.07 38.16 10.14
C ALA A 36 -4.05 38.12 11.34
N ASN A 37 -5.34 37.88 11.11
CA ASN A 37 -6.37 37.86 12.16
C ASN A 37 -6.65 36.45 12.70
N TYR A 38 -6.12 35.40 12.06
CA TYR A 38 -6.25 34.05 12.59
C TYR A 38 -5.49 33.91 13.90
N LYS A 39 -6.13 33.35 14.91
CA LYS A 39 -5.45 33.03 16.16
C LYS A 39 -4.44 31.91 15.92
N LYS A 40 -3.23 32.11 16.43
CA LYS A 40 -2.10 31.20 16.32
C LYS A 40 -1.51 30.94 17.69
N TRP A 41 -1.03 29.72 17.91
CA TRP A 41 -0.34 29.34 19.13
C TRP A 41 0.87 28.47 18.82
N SER A 42 2.00 28.81 19.43
CA SER A 42 3.18 27.96 19.44
C SER A 42 3.01 26.88 20.51
N LEU A 43 3.10 25.61 20.10
CA LEU A 43 3.02 24.43 20.94
C LEU A 43 4.41 23.78 21.01
N PRO A 44 5.07 23.74 22.19
CA PRO A 44 6.37 23.08 22.33
C PRO A 44 6.25 21.56 22.20
N LEU A 45 7.38 20.88 22.00
CA LEU A 45 7.46 19.42 22.07
C LEU A 45 6.91 18.95 23.43
N TYR A 46 6.10 17.90 23.41
CA TYR A 46 5.55 17.29 24.62
C TYR A 46 5.82 15.79 24.63
N VAL A 47 6.22 15.28 25.79
CA VAL A 47 6.34 13.86 26.08
C VAL A 47 5.49 13.57 27.30
N SER A 48 4.55 12.63 27.18
CA SER A 48 3.68 12.27 28.30
C SER A 48 4.46 11.57 29.42
N PRO A 49 3.93 11.56 30.64
CA PRO A 49 4.32 10.57 31.65
C PRO A 49 4.13 9.14 31.12
N VAL A 50 4.77 8.18 31.79
CA VAL A 50 4.61 6.74 31.49
C VAL A 50 3.17 6.33 31.82
N LEU A 51 2.45 5.79 30.85
CA LEU A 51 1.04 5.45 30.93
C LEU A 51 0.85 4.00 31.38
N THR A 52 0.92 3.76 32.69
CA THR A 52 0.87 2.40 33.27
C THR A 52 -0.55 1.81 33.34
N ASP A 53 -1.58 2.64 33.45
CA ASP A 53 -2.97 2.16 33.54
C ASP A 53 -3.54 1.83 32.15
N LYS A 54 -3.56 0.54 31.85
CA LYS A 54 -4.02 -0.05 30.60
C LYS A 54 -5.48 0.26 30.26
N LYS A 55 -6.36 0.45 31.26
CA LYS A 55 -7.80 0.64 31.03
C LYS A 55 -8.18 2.06 30.68
N LYS A 56 -7.32 3.02 31.03
CA LYS A 56 -7.59 4.45 30.79
C LYS A 56 -7.49 4.78 29.30
N LYS A 57 -8.42 5.60 28.84
CA LYS A 57 -8.35 6.33 27.58
C LYS A 57 -8.00 7.78 27.89
N TYR A 58 -7.31 8.44 26.97
CA TYR A 58 -6.89 9.82 27.14
C TYR A 58 -7.29 10.68 25.94
N TYR A 59 -7.67 11.91 26.22
CA TYR A 59 -7.94 12.96 25.25
C TYR A 59 -6.69 13.83 25.16
N LEU A 60 -6.11 13.94 23.97
CA LEU A 60 -5.02 14.89 23.72
C LEU A 60 -5.62 16.21 23.27
N TYR A 61 -5.34 17.27 24.01
CA TYR A 61 -5.74 18.64 23.70
C TYR A 61 -4.53 19.51 23.37
N ALA A 62 -4.72 20.49 22.49
CA ALA A 62 -3.97 21.73 22.53
C ALA A 62 -4.70 22.67 23.49
N LYS A 63 -4.05 22.98 24.62
CA LYS A 63 -4.48 23.98 25.58
C LYS A 63 -3.81 25.29 25.21
N CYS A 64 -4.58 26.21 24.64
CA CYS A 64 -4.09 27.45 24.05
C CYS A 64 -4.55 28.65 24.86
N SER A 65 -3.64 29.59 25.17
CA SER A 65 -3.99 30.80 25.91
C SER A 65 -4.99 31.68 25.13
N THR A 66 -5.98 32.26 25.82
CA THR A 66 -6.90 33.22 25.18
C THR A 66 -6.25 34.60 24.96
N THR A 67 -5.17 34.90 25.70
CA THR A 67 -4.53 36.22 25.78
C THR A 67 -3.14 36.27 25.12
N THR A 68 -2.46 35.13 24.96
CA THR A 68 -1.13 35.04 24.35
C THR A 68 -1.12 34.02 23.21
N GLU A 69 -0.12 34.11 22.34
CA GLU A 69 0.11 33.15 21.23
C GLU A 69 0.90 31.90 21.69
N THR A 70 0.70 31.49 22.94
CA THR A 70 1.33 30.29 23.52
C THR A 70 0.30 29.23 23.86
N GLY A 71 0.66 27.98 23.67
CA GLY A 71 -0.12 26.84 24.13
C GLY A 71 0.76 25.69 24.60
N GLU A 72 0.12 24.68 25.15
CA GLU A 72 0.76 23.43 25.55
C GLU A 72 -0.10 22.24 25.14
N TYR A 73 0.53 21.07 25.01
CA TYR A 73 -0.20 19.82 24.90
C TYR A 73 -0.67 19.38 26.28
N LEU A 74 -1.92 18.93 26.36
CA LEU A 74 -2.51 18.37 27.56
C LEU A 74 -3.08 16.99 27.24
N LEU A 75 -2.55 15.96 27.89
CA LEU A 75 -3.14 14.63 27.87
C LEU A 75 -4.04 14.49 29.10
N SER A 76 -5.36 14.41 28.88
CA SER A 76 -6.37 14.43 29.95
C SER A 76 -7.21 13.15 29.96
N GLU A 77 -7.58 12.68 31.14
CA GLU A 77 -8.52 11.55 31.31
C GLU A 77 -9.98 11.99 31.13
N SER A 78 -10.26 13.28 31.34
CA SER A 78 -11.58 13.88 31.20
C SER A 78 -11.66 14.77 29.97
N ALA A 79 -12.85 14.86 29.38
CA ALA A 79 -13.10 15.83 28.32
C ALA A 79 -13.18 17.25 28.87
N HIS A 80 -12.61 18.21 28.15
CA HIS A 80 -12.73 19.65 28.41
C HIS A 80 -13.67 20.30 27.41
N LYS A 81 -14.37 21.36 27.83
CA LYS A 81 -15.11 22.25 26.93
C LYS A 81 -14.13 23.03 26.04
N MET A 82 -14.61 23.49 24.88
CA MET A 82 -13.79 24.27 23.94
C MET A 82 -13.12 25.48 24.58
N GLN A 83 -13.76 26.13 25.54
CA GLN A 83 -13.19 27.25 26.30
C GLN A 83 -13.50 27.08 27.78
N GLU A 84 -12.47 27.10 28.61
CA GLU A 84 -12.55 27.10 30.07
C GLU A 84 -11.54 28.11 30.60
N GLU A 85 -11.99 28.99 31.50
CA GLU A 85 -11.18 30.06 32.06
C GLU A 85 -10.49 30.93 30.98
N MET A 86 -9.16 31.03 31.01
CA MET A 86 -8.32 31.77 30.07
C MET A 86 -7.69 30.87 29.00
N HIS A 87 -8.29 29.71 28.71
CA HIS A 87 -7.76 28.77 27.72
C HIS A 87 -8.84 28.26 26.75
N TYR A 88 -8.41 28.05 25.51
CA TYR A 88 -9.10 27.21 24.54
C TYR A 88 -8.54 25.78 24.59
N PHE A 89 -9.40 24.79 24.51
CA PHE A 89 -9.05 23.37 24.46
C PHE A 89 -9.51 22.80 23.12
N PHE A 90 -8.56 22.56 22.21
CA PHE A 90 -8.82 21.93 20.93
C PHE A 90 -8.48 20.45 20.99
N LEU A 91 -9.48 19.58 20.80
CA LEU A 91 -9.25 18.14 20.80
C LEU A 91 -8.42 17.76 19.56
N ILE A 92 -7.20 17.30 19.80
CA ILE A 92 -6.27 16.87 18.76
C ILE A 92 -6.46 15.39 18.46
N GLY A 93 -6.72 14.58 19.47
CA GLY A 93 -6.85 13.15 19.26
C GLY A 93 -7.25 12.39 20.51
N ILE A 94 -7.49 11.10 20.31
CA ILE A 94 -7.81 10.16 21.38
C ILE A 94 -6.75 9.08 21.38
N LEU A 95 -6.14 8.87 22.55
CA LEU A 95 -5.29 7.72 22.82
C LEU A 95 -6.15 6.67 23.55
N ASN A 96 -6.41 5.56 22.88
CA ASN A 96 -7.28 4.52 23.41
C ASN A 96 -6.64 3.76 24.58
N SER A 97 -7.47 2.99 25.30
CA SER A 97 -7.00 1.98 26.24
C SER A 97 -6.04 0.99 25.57
N GLU A 98 -5.15 0.40 26.36
CA GLU A 98 -4.19 -0.59 25.87
C GLU A 98 -4.91 -1.92 25.54
N TYR A 99 -4.63 -2.46 24.35
CA TYR A 99 -5.06 -3.78 23.89
C TYR A 99 -3.84 -4.50 23.31
N GLU A 100 -3.55 -5.71 23.79
CA GLU A 100 -2.37 -6.49 23.40
C GLU A 100 -1.03 -5.70 23.52
N GLU A 101 -0.84 -4.98 24.63
CA GLU A 101 0.32 -4.10 24.91
C GLU A 101 0.47 -2.87 23.98
N GLU A 102 -0.47 -2.65 23.05
CA GLU A 102 -0.48 -1.50 22.16
C GLU A 102 -1.61 -0.51 22.48
N ARG A 103 -1.39 0.76 22.13
CA ARG A 103 -2.44 1.79 22.12
C ARG A 103 -2.54 2.41 20.75
N SER A 104 -3.76 2.52 20.25
CA SER A 104 -4.04 3.27 19.04
C SER A 104 -4.29 4.74 19.36
N PHE A 105 -3.60 5.63 18.64
CA PHE A 105 -3.84 7.06 18.65
C PHE A 105 -4.57 7.47 17.37
N ALA A 106 -5.73 8.09 17.52
CA ALA A 106 -6.52 8.63 16.42
C ALA A 106 -6.53 10.15 16.49
N THR A 107 -6.08 10.81 15.42
CA THR A 107 -6.22 12.27 15.27
C THR A 107 -7.67 12.63 14.99
N MET A 108 -8.17 13.64 15.70
CA MET A 108 -9.54 14.14 15.62
C MET A 108 -9.61 15.56 15.01
N TYR A 109 -8.47 16.12 14.61
CA TYR A 109 -8.39 17.37 13.87
C TYR A 109 -8.33 17.11 12.36
N GLY A 110 -8.68 18.12 11.58
CA GLY A 110 -8.89 18.03 10.14
C GLY A 110 -10.30 18.49 9.80
N PHE A 111 -10.63 18.53 8.51
CA PHE A 111 -12.00 18.78 8.08
C PHE A 111 -12.35 17.81 6.95
N THR A 112 -13.59 17.35 6.96
CA THR A 112 -14.24 16.78 5.78
C THR A 112 -15.24 17.82 5.30
N GLU A 113 -15.01 18.38 4.13
CA GLU A 113 -15.94 19.31 3.48
C GLU A 113 -16.78 18.52 2.46
N ILE A 114 -18.10 18.52 2.63
CA ILE A 114 -19.04 17.93 1.66
C ILE A 114 -19.80 19.08 1.02
N LEU A 115 -19.64 19.25 -0.29
CA LEU A 115 -20.35 20.25 -1.09
C LEU A 115 -20.96 19.60 -2.34
N PRO A 116 -21.93 20.25 -3.01
CA PRO A 116 -22.47 19.72 -4.25
C PRO A 116 -21.35 19.41 -5.26
N GLY A 117 -21.24 18.13 -5.64
CA GLY A 117 -20.24 17.65 -6.60
C GLY A 117 -18.84 17.37 -6.04
N ARG A 118 -18.55 17.59 -4.74
CA ARG A 118 -17.23 17.26 -4.17
C ARG A 118 -17.26 16.87 -2.69
N ILE A 119 -16.32 16.00 -2.33
CA ILE A 119 -15.93 15.74 -0.94
C ILE A 119 -14.44 16.00 -0.84
N THR A 120 -14.04 16.91 0.06
CA THR A 120 -12.63 17.14 0.42
C THR A 120 -12.38 16.44 1.75
N THR A 121 -11.51 15.44 1.76
CA THR A 121 -11.08 14.72 2.96
C THR A 121 -9.70 14.13 2.70
N ASP A 122 -8.97 13.78 3.75
CA ASP A 122 -7.65 13.19 3.60
C ASP A 122 -7.73 11.69 3.31
N ARG A 123 -8.67 10.99 3.98
CA ARG A 123 -8.75 9.53 3.93
C ARG A 123 -10.16 9.02 4.20
N VAL A 124 -10.56 8.00 3.42
CA VAL A 124 -11.74 7.17 3.66
C VAL A 124 -11.25 5.76 3.96
N VAL A 125 -11.65 5.16 5.09
CA VAL A 125 -11.09 3.88 5.56
C VAL A 125 -12.15 3.04 6.28
N THR A 126 -12.10 1.73 6.09
CA THR A 126 -12.95 0.80 6.86
C THR A 126 -12.49 0.71 8.32
N PRO A 127 -13.37 0.37 9.28
CA PRO A 127 -13.00 0.30 10.69
C PRO A 127 -11.83 -0.64 11.01
N ASP A 128 -11.67 -1.70 10.22
CA ASP A 128 -10.60 -2.69 10.31
C ASP A 128 -9.34 -2.30 9.51
N ALA A 129 -9.35 -1.14 8.84
CA ALA A 129 -8.31 -0.61 7.97
C ALA A 129 -7.90 -1.50 6.77
N THR A 130 -8.67 -2.55 6.45
CA THR A 130 -8.34 -3.46 5.34
C THR A 130 -8.59 -2.84 3.97
N SER A 131 -9.49 -1.85 3.90
CA SER A 131 -9.78 -1.09 2.69
C SER A 131 -9.75 0.42 2.95
N PHE A 132 -9.16 1.18 2.03
CA PHE A 132 -9.06 2.62 2.15
C PHE A 132 -8.82 3.33 0.81
N PHE A 133 -9.14 4.63 0.80
CA PHE A 133 -8.65 5.63 -0.12
C PHE A 133 -7.86 6.67 0.69
N ASP A 134 -6.55 6.75 0.47
CA ASP A 134 -5.66 7.69 1.11
C ASP A 134 -5.21 8.73 0.07
N LEU A 135 -5.90 9.88 0.10
CA LEU A 135 -5.75 10.93 -0.91
C LEU A 135 -4.49 11.76 -0.67
N VAL A 136 -3.93 11.72 0.53
CA VAL A 136 -2.67 12.38 0.89
C VAL A 136 -1.48 11.55 0.41
N ALA A 137 -1.49 10.24 0.67
CA ALA A 137 -0.42 9.33 0.26
C ALA A 137 -0.48 8.94 -1.23
N ASN A 138 -1.53 9.34 -1.95
CA ASN A 138 -1.84 8.86 -3.30
C ASN A 138 -1.90 7.32 -3.35
N ALA A 139 -2.61 6.72 -2.40
CA ALA A 139 -2.70 5.27 -2.24
C ALA A 139 -4.15 4.82 -2.05
N PHE A 140 -4.46 3.60 -2.50
CA PHE A 140 -5.76 2.99 -2.20
C PHE A 140 -5.64 1.47 -2.13
N LYS A 141 -6.57 0.85 -1.41
CA LYS A 141 -6.63 -0.59 -1.20
C LYS A 141 -8.08 -1.03 -1.01
N LEU A 142 -8.48 -2.11 -1.69
CA LEU A 142 -9.76 -2.79 -1.47
C LEU A 142 -9.47 -4.26 -1.12
N GLY A 143 -9.53 -4.57 0.18
CA GLY A 143 -9.17 -5.88 0.71
C GLY A 143 -7.76 -6.31 0.29
N ASP A 144 -7.61 -7.56 -0.14
CA ASP A 144 -6.35 -8.07 -0.67
C ASP A 144 -6.28 -8.05 -2.22
N THR A 145 -7.39 -7.76 -2.89
CA THR A 145 -7.56 -7.99 -4.33
C THR A 145 -7.00 -6.85 -5.19
N LEU A 146 -7.25 -5.61 -4.79
CA LEU A 146 -6.91 -4.42 -5.59
C LEU A 146 -6.17 -3.41 -4.71
N SER A 147 -4.99 -2.98 -5.13
CA SER A 147 -4.26 -1.93 -4.42
C SER A 147 -3.34 -1.12 -5.32
N PHE A 148 -3.10 0.13 -4.94
CA PHE A 148 -2.13 1.00 -5.57
C PHE A 148 -1.31 1.74 -4.51
N ASN A 149 0.01 1.75 -4.69
CA ASN A 149 0.96 2.54 -3.91
C ASN A 149 0.88 2.32 -2.38
N VAL A 150 0.42 1.15 -1.93
CA VAL A 150 0.32 0.81 -0.49
C VAL A 150 1.70 0.73 0.15
N ASP A 151 2.69 0.23 -0.58
CA ASP A 151 4.08 0.11 -0.12
C ASP A 151 4.94 1.34 -0.48
N GLY A 152 4.34 2.42 -1.00
CA GLY A 152 5.05 3.61 -1.48
C GLY A 152 5.80 3.43 -2.81
N ASP A 153 5.60 2.30 -3.49
CA ASP A 153 6.33 1.91 -4.71
C ASP A 153 5.65 2.34 -6.02
N LYS A 154 4.52 3.05 -5.93
CA LYS A 154 3.71 3.51 -7.07
C LYS A 154 3.25 2.39 -8.01
N LYS A 155 3.12 1.15 -7.52
CA LYS A 155 2.63 0.02 -8.33
C LYS A 155 1.16 -0.25 -8.09
N LEU A 156 0.45 -0.54 -9.18
CA LEU A 156 -0.86 -1.17 -9.19
C LEU A 156 -0.68 -2.68 -9.02
N ARG A 157 -1.41 -3.27 -8.08
CA ARG A 157 -1.45 -4.71 -7.84
C ARG A 157 -2.88 -5.20 -8.01
N LEU A 158 -3.03 -6.23 -8.83
CA LEU A 158 -4.30 -6.90 -9.10
C LEU A 158 -4.11 -8.38 -8.76
N LYS A 159 -4.93 -8.90 -7.84
CA LYS A 159 -5.02 -10.33 -7.54
C LYS A 159 -6.37 -10.85 -8.00
N GLY A 160 -6.44 -12.11 -8.43
CA GLY A 160 -7.69 -12.74 -8.86
C GLY A 160 -8.34 -12.08 -10.09
N THR A 161 -7.55 -11.56 -11.03
CA THR A 161 -8.07 -10.91 -12.24
C THR A 161 -8.40 -11.94 -13.33
N LEU A 162 -9.62 -11.84 -13.87
CA LEU A 162 -10.07 -12.56 -15.05
C LEU A 162 -10.16 -11.60 -16.24
N ILE A 163 -9.74 -12.07 -17.41
CA ILE A 163 -10.05 -11.48 -18.71
C ILE A 163 -11.23 -12.22 -19.32
N GLN A 164 -12.13 -11.50 -19.96
CA GLN A 164 -13.27 -12.07 -20.65
C GLN A 164 -13.25 -11.67 -22.13
N SER A 165 -13.48 -12.63 -23.01
CA SER A 165 -13.65 -12.36 -24.44
C SER A 165 -15.11 -12.00 -24.77
N ASN A 166 -15.38 -11.51 -25.99
CA ASN A 166 -16.74 -11.19 -26.44
C ASN A 166 -17.70 -12.40 -26.43
N SER A 167 -17.19 -13.63 -26.37
CA SER A 167 -18.03 -14.83 -26.23
C SER A 167 -18.50 -15.08 -24.79
N GLY A 168 -18.01 -14.31 -23.82
CA GLY A 168 -18.25 -14.51 -22.39
C GLY A 168 -17.28 -15.49 -21.73
N GLN A 169 -16.37 -16.13 -22.49
CA GLN A 169 -15.35 -17.01 -21.91
C GLN A 169 -14.32 -16.20 -21.11
N GLU A 170 -14.05 -16.66 -19.88
CA GLU A 170 -13.08 -16.07 -18.96
C GLU A 170 -11.77 -16.86 -18.90
N SER A 171 -10.67 -16.16 -18.62
CA SER A 171 -9.36 -16.76 -18.36
C SER A 171 -8.58 -15.89 -17.36
N LEU A 172 -7.63 -16.47 -16.65
CA LEU A 172 -6.70 -15.71 -15.81
C LEU A 172 -5.71 -14.92 -16.67
N ILE A 173 -5.29 -13.77 -16.16
CA ILE A 173 -4.08 -13.10 -16.64
C ILE A 173 -2.87 -13.86 -16.09
N GLY A 174 -1.98 -14.30 -16.98
CA GLY A 174 -0.76 -15.01 -16.60
C GLY A 174 0.21 -14.17 -15.78
N CYS A 175 0.80 -14.75 -14.74
CA CYS A 175 1.89 -14.13 -13.96
C CYS A 175 3.22 -14.80 -14.32
N TYR A 176 4.01 -14.18 -15.19
CA TYR A 176 5.30 -14.76 -15.57
C TYR A 176 6.30 -14.78 -14.41
N ARG A 177 6.76 -15.99 -14.05
CA ARG A 177 7.66 -16.29 -12.94
C ARG A 177 9.11 -16.55 -13.37
N GLY A 178 9.38 -16.62 -14.67
CA GLY A 178 10.72 -16.94 -15.20
C GLY A 178 10.87 -18.40 -15.62
N LYS A 179 12.07 -18.95 -15.48
CA LYS A 179 12.33 -20.39 -15.69
C LYS A 179 11.70 -21.18 -14.54
N TYR A 180 11.20 -22.38 -14.83
CA TYR A 180 10.74 -23.31 -13.81
C TYR A 180 11.87 -23.66 -12.83
N GLU A 181 11.60 -23.45 -11.55
CA GLU A 181 12.38 -23.87 -10.40
C GLU A 181 11.62 -24.96 -9.61
N PRO A 182 12.21 -26.14 -9.34
CA PRO A 182 11.52 -27.27 -8.69
C PRO A 182 11.16 -27.00 -7.22
N ASN A 183 11.89 -26.08 -6.57
CA ASN A 183 11.67 -25.75 -5.16
C ASN A 183 10.65 -24.61 -4.95
N ALA A 184 10.20 -23.96 -6.03
CA ALA A 184 9.16 -22.92 -5.94
C ALA A 184 7.77 -23.55 -5.84
N THR A 185 6.90 -22.94 -5.04
CA THR A 185 5.46 -23.24 -5.03
C THR A 185 4.78 -22.40 -6.11
N TYR A 186 4.03 -23.03 -6.99
CA TYR A 186 3.28 -22.37 -8.06
C TYR A 186 1.80 -22.26 -7.71
N TYR A 187 1.20 -21.15 -8.13
CA TYR A 187 -0.21 -20.81 -7.92
C TYR A 187 -0.95 -20.78 -9.27
N GLU A 188 -2.26 -20.98 -9.24
CA GLU A 188 -3.08 -20.94 -10.46
C GLU A 188 -2.86 -19.61 -11.22
N GLY A 189 -2.51 -19.71 -12.51
CA GLY A 189 -2.19 -18.57 -13.36
C GLY A 189 -0.70 -18.20 -13.42
N ASP A 190 0.17 -18.81 -12.60
CA ASP A 190 1.63 -18.64 -12.74
C ASP A 190 2.12 -19.21 -14.08
N GLU A 191 3.01 -18.49 -14.74
CA GLU A 191 3.60 -18.90 -16.02
C GLU A 191 5.10 -19.08 -15.90
N VAL A 192 5.62 -20.15 -16.49
CA VAL A 192 7.07 -20.45 -16.50
C VAL A 192 7.53 -20.85 -17.89
N THR A 193 8.82 -20.71 -18.13
CA THR A 193 9.52 -21.40 -19.23
C THR A 193 10.17 -22.67 -18.73
N PHE A 194 10.10 -23.73 -19.53
CA PHE A 194 10.72 -25.03 -19.22
C PHE A 194 11.21 -25.69 -20.49
N MET A 195 12.41 -26.26 -20.41
CA MET A 195 13.01 -27.07 -21.47
C MET A 195 12.75 -28.53 -21.11
N ASP A 196 12.00 -29.21 -21.95
CA ASP A 196 11.71 -30.64 -21.75
C ASP A 196 12.90 -31.53 -22.13
N GLU A 197 12.75 -32.83 -21.90
CA GLU A 197 13.77 -33.84 -22.22
C GLU A 197 14.12 -33.89 -23.72
N THR A 198 13.25 -33.36 -24.59
CA THR A 198 13.50 -33.28 -26.03
C THR A 198 14.31 -32.04 -26.42
N GLY A 199 14.66 -31.18 -25.45
CA GLY A 199 15.40 -29.94 -25.67
C GLY A 199 14.52 -28.77 -26.12
N LEU A 200 13.19 -28.92 -26.13
CA LEU A 200 12.27 -27.88 -26.56
C LEU A 200 11.95 -26.92 -25.41
N LEU A 201 12.34 -25.65 -25.56
CA LEU A 201 11.92 -24.59 -24.66
C LEU A 201 10.48 -24.19 -24.95
N SER A 202 9.61 -24.34 -23.97
CA SER A 202 8.18 -24.02 -24.06
C SER A 202 7.72 -23.19 -22.85
N SER A 203 6.61 -22.48 -23.00
CA SER A 203 5.96 -21.73 -21.92
C SER A 203 4.71 -22.46 -21.44
N TYR A 204 4.56 -22.53 -20.13
CA TYR A 204 3.49 -23.26 -19.46
C TYR A 204 2.81 -22.37 -18.43
N ARG A 205 1.51 -22.59 -18.21
CA ARG A 205 0.70 -21.95 -17.16
C ARG A 205 0.24 -23.00 -16.17
N TYR A 206 0.43 -22.73 -14.88
CA TYR A 206 -0.09 -23.59 -13.82
C TYR A 206 -1.61 -23.44 -13.72
N ILE A 207 -2.35 -24.54 -13.76
CA ILE A 207 -3.81 -24.58 -13.80
C ILE A 207 -4.45 -25.29 -12.59
N PHE A 208 -3.65 -25.94 -11.75
CA PHE A 208 -4.20 -26.68 -10.61
C PHE A 208 -4.62 -25.72 -9.48
N LYS A 209 -5.79 -25.96 -8.89
CA LYS A 209 -6.34 -25.06 -7.86
C LYS A 209 -5.52 -25.03 -6.57
N THR A 210 -4.89 -26.15 -6.21
CA THR A 210 -4.09 -26.24 -4.99
C THR A 210 -2.63 -25.94 -5.30
N PRO A 211 -2.00 -24.95 -4.65
CA PRO A 211 -0.59 -24.65 -4.89
C PRO A 211 0.33 -25.82 -4.51
N VAL A 212 1.28 -26.14 -5.39
CA VAL A 212 2.22 -27.25 -5.19
C VAL A 212 3.63 -26.85 -5.67
N LYS A 213 4.63 -27.55 -5.15
CA LYS A 213 6.04 -27.45 -5.60
C LYS A 213 6.49 -28.77 -6.22
N GLY A 214 7.50 -28.72 -7.08
CA GLY A 214 8.19 -29.92 -7.58
C GLY A 214 7.46 -30.73 -8.67
N VAL A 215 6.30 -30.28 -9.16
CA VAL A 215 5.65 -30.91 -10.32
C VAL A 215 6.14 -30.26 -11.60
N GLU A 216 6.71 -31.05 -12.50
CA GLU A 216 7.28 -30.55 -13.75
C GLU A 216 6.22 -30.00 -14.72
N PRO A 217 6.55 -28.96 -15.52
CA PRO A 217 5.62 -28.33 -16.46
C PRO A 217 5.05 -29.25 -17.56
N THR A 218 5.67 -30.40 -17.83
CA THR A 218 5.18 -31.41 -18.78
C THR A 218 3.96 -32.19 -18.26
N ASN A 219 3.63 -32.09 -16.96
CA ASN A 219 2.47 -32.75 -16.37
C ASN A 219 1.18 -31.96 -16.66
N ALA A 220 0.40 -32.44 -17.63
CA ALA A 220 -0.84 -31.81 -18.12
C ALA A 220 -1.97 -31.68 -17.08
N ALA A 221 -1.91 -32.41 -15.94
CA ALA A 221 -2.89 -32.24 -14.87
C ALA A 221 -2.66 -30.96 -14.05
N TYR A 222 -1.42 -30.45 -14.07
CA TYR A 222 -1.01 -29.27 -13.30
C TYR A 222 -0.70 -28.06 -14.18
N TRP A 223 -0.31 -28.31 -15.43
CA TRP A 223 0.20 -27.30 -16.34
C TRP A 223 -0.49 -27.37 -17.69
N GLU A 224 -0.88 -26.21 -18.20
CA GLU A 224 -1.32 -26.02 -19.57
C GLU A 224 -0.20 -25.42 -20.40
N VAL A 225 -0.08 -25.83 -21.66
CA VAL A 225 0.90 -25.26 -22.57
C VAL A 225 0.37 -23.97 -23.17
N ILE A 226 1.12 -22.88 -23.03
CA ILE A 226 0.80 -21.57 -23.61
C ILE A 226 1.47 -21.39 -24.97
N ALA A 227 2.73 -21.83 -25.09
CA ALA A 227 3.48 -21.79 -26.34
C ALA A 227 4.49 -22.94 -26.37
N ARG A 228 4.60 -23.64 -27.51
CA ARG A 228 5.60 -24.70 -27.72
C ARG A 228 6.71 -24.23 -28.63
N GLY A 229 7.95 -24.52 -28.25
CA GLY A 229 9.07 -24.47 -29.19
C GLY A 229 8.95 -25.57 -30.25
N SER A 230 9.64 -25.39 -31.37
CA SER A 230 9.84 -26.43 -32.38
C SER A 230 11.29 -26.45 -32.84
N HIS A 231 11.78 -27.63 -33.22
CA HIS A 231 13.06 -27.75 -33.91
C HIS A 231 12.95 -27.17 -35.32
N GLY A 232 14.03 -26.55 -35.81
CA GLY A 232 14.15 -26.22 -37.23
C GLY A 232 14.31 -27.48 -38.08
N ASN A 233 14.06 -27.36 -39.39
CA ASN A 233 14.41 -28.42 -40.32
C ASN A 233 15.92 -28.50 -40.49
N ASP A 234 16.46 -29.70 -40.67
CA ASP A 234 17.87 -29.89 -40.98
C ASP A 234 18.25 -29.18 -42.30
N GLY A 235 19.48 -28.69 -42.37
CA GLY A 235 20.04 -28.13 -43.60
C GLY A 235 20.21 -29.22 -44.66
N LYS A 236 20.23 -28.81 -45.94
CA LYS A 236 20.58 -29.74 -47.03
C LYS A 236 22.05 -30.15 -46.92
N ASP A 237 22.34 -31.43 -47.14
CA ASP A 237 23.71 -31.93 -47.22
C ASP A 237 24.50 -31.18 -48.31
N GLY A 238 25.80 -30.96 -48.04
CA GLY A 238 26.72 -30.42 -49.03
C GLY A 238 26.93 -31.38 -50.19
N GLN A 239 27.23 -30.84 -51.39
CA GLN A 239 27.56 -31.68 -52.54
C GLN A 239 28.90 -32.41 -52.31
N ASN A 240 28.96 -33.69 -52.65
CA ASN A 240 30.21 -34.46 -52.63
C ASN A 240 31.25 -33.79 -53.54
N GLY A 241 32.51 -33.74 -53.08
CA GLY A 241 33.63 -33.30 -53.91
C GLY A 241 33.82 -34.20 -55.12
N ALA A 242 34.33 -33.63 -56.23
CA ALA A 242 34.60 -34.39 -57.45
C ALA A 242 35.59 -35.54 -57.17
N ALA A 243 35.33 -36.70 -57.75
CA ALA A 243 36.23 -37.85 -57.68
C ALA A 243 37.60 -37.48 -58.28
N GLY A 244 38.68 -37.86 -57.59
CA GLY A 244 40.03 -37.71 -58.12
C GLY A 244 40.20 -38.54 -59.38
N VAL A 245 40.86 -37.98 -60.40
CA VAL A 245 41.21 -38.72 -61.62
C VAL A 245 42.36 -39.68 -61.33
N ASP A 246 42.18 -40.95 -61.70
CA ASP A 246 43.20 -41.98 -61.54
C ASP A 246 44.46 -41.63 -62.37
N GLY A 247 45.63 -41.83 -61.75
CA GLY A 247 46.93 -41.60 -62.38
C GLY A 247 47.14 -42.57 -63.54
N LYS A 248 47.56 -42.06 -64.70
CA LYS A 248 47.92 -42.89 -65.85
C LYS A 248 49.14 -43.77 -65.52
N ASP A 249 49.00 -45.07 -65.70
CA ASP A 249 50.11 -46.02 -65.59
C ASP A 249 51.21 -45.69 -66.60
N GLY A 250 52.44 -45.62 -66.10
CA GLY A 250 53.65 -45.32 -66.86
C GLY A 250 54.05 -46.46 -67.81
N VAL A 251 54.58 -46.06 -68.95
CA VAL A 251 55.02 -46.86 -70.11
C VAL A 251 56.11 -47.89 -69.76
#